data_AF-A0A0Q3WVW7-F1
#
_entry.id   AF-A0A0Q3WVW7-F1
#
_cell.length_a   1.000
_cell.length_b   1.000
_cell.length_c   1.000
_cell.angle_alpha   90.00
_cell.angle_beta   90.00
_cell.angle_gamma   90.00
#
_symmetry.space_group_name_H-M   'P 1'
#
loop_
_entity.id
_entity.type
_entity.pdbx_description
1 polymer ?
#
loop_
_entity_poly.entity_id
_entity_poly.type
_entity_poly.pdbx_seq_one_letter_code
_entity_poly.pdbx_strand_id
1 'polypeptide(L)'
;MNHPLAWHESLELHELLTFQANCLIQLKMSVRKVINHELHDLYLYSIKLVEKNLKDLLPYVENIPNEYSRRKNEQNFFAGDLLGAAKTTIKMYASAITETTSSELRSVFHRHLNIVISWYTKIFEYMNKNGLYPSFNLQKLLEKDAQNVQNALLMKY
;
A
#
# COMPACT_ATOMS: atom_id res chain seq x y z
N MET A 1 1.83 25.34 -0.81
CA MET A 1 0.36 25.26 -0.60
C MET A 1 -0.03 26.34 0.38
N ASN A 2 -1.20 26.97 0.22
CA ASN A 2 -1.59 28.10 1.08
C ASN A 2 -2.09 27.66 2.47
N HIS A 3 -2.34 26.37 2.71
CA HIS A 3 -2.65 25.76 4.00
C HIS A 3 -2.16 24.30 4.04
N PRO A 4 -1.89 23.73 5.23
CA PRO A 4 -1.61 22.29 5.37
C PRO A 4 -2.84 21.45 4.99
N LEU A 5 -2.62 20.18 4.61
CA LEU A 5 -3.70 19.24 4.32
C LEU A 5 -4.57 19.00 5.56
N ALA A 6 -5.87 18.79 5.34
CA ALA A 6 -6.76 18.33 6.39
C ALA A 6 -6.39 16.91 6.84
N TRP A 7 -6.64 16.56 8.10
CA TRP A 7 -6.24 15.27 8.67
C TRP A 7 -6.73 14.05 7.88
N HIS A 8 -7.95 14.09 7.34
CA HIS A 8 -8.49 13.02 6.52
C HIS A 8 -7.81 12.95 5.15
N GLU A 9 -7.46 14.09 4.55
CA GLU A 9 -6.67 14.14 3.30
C GLU A 9 -5.27 13.56 3.51
N SER A 10 -4.64 13.87 4.64
CA SER A 10 -3.34 13.30 5.02
C SER A 10 -3.40 11.78 5.21
N LEU A 11 -4.50 11.26 5.76
CA LEU A 11 -4.71 9.81 5.89
C LEU A 11 -4.98 9.14 4.54
N GLU A 12 -5.77 9.77 3.67
CA GLU A 12 -5.99 9.27 2.30
C GLU A 12 -4.69 9.29 1.48
N LEU A 13 -3.88 10.35 1.64
CA LEU A 13 -2.55 10.43 1.02
C LEU A 13 -1.63 9.29 1.51
N HIS A 14 -1.63 8.99 2.81
CA HIS A 14 -0.90 7.84 3.39
C HIS A 14 -1.29 6.52 2.70
N GLU A 15 -2.60 6.24 2.60
CA GLU A 15 -3.10 5.01 2.00
C GLU A 15 -2.70 4.92 0.51
N LEU A 16 -2.82 6.02 -0.24
CA LEU A 16 -2.47 6.08 -1.66
C LEU A 16 -0.97 5.89 -1.90
N LEU A 17 -0.11 6.59 -1.14
CA LEU A 17 1.35 6.47 -1.27
C LEU A 17 1.81 5.05 -0.93
N THR A 18 1.34 4.51 0.20
CA THR A 18 1.71 3.16 0.64
C THR A 18 1.29 2.10 -0.37
N PHE A 19 0.04 2.14 -0.82
CA PHE A 19 -0.48 1.14 -1.75
C PHE A 19 0.21 1.21 -3.12
N GLN A 20 0.37 2.42 -3.68
CA GLN A 20 1.02 2.58 -4.99
C GLN A 20 2.52 2.27 -4.94
N ALA A 21 3.22 2.58 -3.84
CA ALA A 21 4.62 2.19 -3.68
C ALA A 21 4.79 0.67 -3.68
N ASN A 22 3.96 -0.05 -2.93
CA ASN A 22 4.01 -1.53 -2.90
C ASN A 22 3.64 -2.12 -4.26
N CYS A 23 2.62 -1.58 -4.93
CA CYS A 23 2.26 -1.97 -6.29
C CYS A 23 3.45 -1.78 -7.26
N LEU A 24 4.13 -0.63 -7.19
CA LEU A 24 5.30 -0.33 -8.01
C LEU A 24 6.44 -1.33 -7.77
N ILE A 25 6.75 -1.62 -6.51
CA ILE A 25 7.77 -2.61 -6.14
C ILE A 25 7.40 -3.97 -6.72
N GLN A 26 6.16 -4.43 -6.55
CA GLN A 26 5.70 -5.72 -7.05
C GLN A 26 5.77 -5.82 -8.58
N LEU A 27 5.36 -4.77 -9.30
CA LEU A 27 5.49 -4.70 -10.76
C LEU A 27 6.95 -4.80 -11.19
N LYS A 28 7.84 -4.01 -10.57
CA LYS A 28 9.29 -4.01 -10.84
C LYS A 28 9.97 -5.33 -10.51
N MET A 29 9.53 -6.04 -9.47
CA MET A 29 10.01 -7.38 -9.13
C MET A 29 9.58 -8.44 -10.14
N SER A 30 8.45 -8.22 -10.82
CA SER A 30 7.78 -9.23 -11.63
C SER A 30 8.04 -9.08 -13.13
N VAL A 31 8.27 -7.87 -13.62
CA VAL A 31 8.33 -7.57 -15.07
C VAL A 31 9.33 -8.45 -15.83
N ARG A 32 10.51 -8.72 -15.27
CA ARG A 32 11.52 -9.60 -15.90
C ARG A 32 11.09 -11.07 -16.03
N LYS A 33 10.04 -11.47 -15.32
CA LYS A 33 9.48 -12.83 -15.34
C LYS A 33 8.33 -12.95 -16.35
N VAL A 34 7.86 -11.84 -16.91
CA VAL A 34 6.75 -11.81 -17.87
C VAL A 34 7.29 -12.11 -19.27
N ILE A 35 7.00 -13.32 -19.77
CA ILE A 35 7.53 -13.81 -21.06
C ILE A 35 6.71 -13.28 -22.25
N ASN A 36 5.40 -13.18 -22.10
CA ASN A 36 4.52 -12.69 -23.17
C ASN A 36 4.79 -11.20 -23.43
N HIS A 37 5.07 -10.84 -24.68
CA HIS A 37 5.48 -9.49 -25.06
C HIS A 37 4.41 -8.44 -24.79
N GLU A 38 3.16 -8.70 -25.15
CA GLU A 38 2.05 -7.75 -24.95
C GLU A 38 1.81 -7.50 -23.46
N LEU A 39 1.82 -8.56 -22.65
CA LEU A 39 1.72 -8.42 -21.20
C LEU A 39 2.94 -7.70 -20.61
N HIS A 40 4.14 -7.97 -21.12
CA HIS A 40 5.35 -7.26 -20.68
C HIS A 40 5.26 -5.76 -20.96
N ASP A 41 4.75 -5.37 -22.14
CA ASP A 41 4.51 -3.96 -22.48
C ASP A 41 3.48 -3.31 -21.55
N LEU A 42 2.42 -4.03 -21.19
CA LEU A 42 1.46 -3.56 -20.18
C LEU A 42 2.12 -3.36 -18.81
N TYR A 43 3.00 -4.28 -18.38
CA TYR A 43 3.77 -4.10 -17.14
C TYR A 43 4.66 -2.85 -17.20
N LEU A 44 5.37 -2.62 -18.31
CA LEU A 44 6.20 -1.42 -18.48
C LEU A 44 5.37 -0.13 -18.48
N TYR A 45 4.20 -0.15 -19.13
CA TYR A 45 3.26 0.97 -19.10
C TYR A 45 2.76 1.24 -17.68
N SER A 46 2.31 0.20 -16.97
CA SER A 46 1.84 0.30 -15.59
C SER A 46 2.93 0.83 -14.66
N ILE A 47 4.19 0.38 -14.79
CA ILE A 47 5.31 0.90 -14.02
C ILE A 47 5.45 2.41 -14.24
N LYS A 48 5.48 2.88 -15.49
CA LYS A 48 5.60 4.32 -15.82
C LYS A 48 4.42 5.13 -15.29
N LEU A 49 3.20 4.58 -15.38
CA LEU A 49 1.98 5.21 -14.87
C LEU A 49 2.04 5.38 -13.34
N VAL A 50 2.37 4.32 -12.61
CA VAL A 50 2.46 4.36 -11.14
C VAL A 50 3.62 5.26 -10.68
N GLU A 51 4.77 5.24 -11.37
CA GLU A 51 5.87 6.17 -11.10
C GLU A 51 5.44 7.63 -11.27
N LYS A 52 4.64 7.94 -12.30
CA LYS A 52 4.11 9.30 -12.51
C LYS A 52 3.17 9.68 -11.37
N ASN A 53 2.18 8.86 -11.04
CA ASN A 53 1.24 9.14 -9.96
C ASN A 53 1.96 9.41 -8.63
N LEU A 54 2.95 8.59 -8.29
CA LEU A 54 3.74 8.76 -7.08
C LEU A 54 4.55 10.06 -7.08
N LYS A 55 5.13 10.44 -8.22
CA LYS A 55 5.83 11.74 -8.37
C LYS A 55 4.87 12.92 -8.25
N ASP A 56 3.63 12.78 -8.70
CA ASP A 56 2.60 13.81 -8.58
C ASP A 56 2.09 13.96 -7.13
N LEU A 57 2.06 12.86 -6.35
CA LEU A 57 1.63 12.84 -4.96
C LEU A 57 2.72 13.24 -3.95
N LEU A 58 3.99 12.95 -4.22
CA LEU A 58 5.11 13.24 -3.31
C LEU A 58 5.19 14.71 -2.83
N PRO A 59 4.95 15.74 -3.68
CA PRO A 59 4.99 17.14 -3.25
C PRO A 59 3.95 17.52 -2.18
N TYR A 60 2.97 16.66 -1.90
CA TYR A 60 1.96 16.86 -0.86
C TYR A 60 2.41 16.34 0.52
N VAL A 61 3.57 15.69 0.62
CA VAL A 61 4.16 15.28 1.91
C VAL A 61 5.06 16.40 2.44
N GLU A 62 4.75 16.91 3.63
CA GLU A 62 5.62 17.86 4.33
C GLU A 62 6.89 17.16 4.85
N ASN A 63 8.02 17.87 4.89
CA ASN A 63 9.29 17.39 5.48
C ASN A 63 9.79 16.05 4.92
N ILE A 64 9.88 15.93 3.59
CA ILE A 64 10.49 14.77 2.94
C ILE A 64 11.95 14.63 3.44
N PRO A 65 12.33 13.51 4.10
CA PRO A 65 13.68 13.35 4.63
C PRO A 65 14.71 13.43 3.51
N ASN A 66 15.78 14.22 3.71
CA ASN A 66 16.93 14.26 2.79
C ASN A 66 17.78 12.99 2.86
N GLU A 67 17.69 12.23 3.96
CA GLU A 67 18.49 11.03 4.19
C GLU A 67 17.79 9.76 3.70
N TYR A 68 18.22 9.34 2.51
CA TYR A 68 17.92 8.03 1.96
C TYR A 68 18.71 6.97 2.72
N SER A 69 18.06 6.25 3.65
CA SER A 69 18.63 4.97 4.08
C SER A 69 18.44 3.95 2.95
N ARG A 70 19.51 3.73 2.17
CA ARG A 70 19.63 2.73 1.10
C ARG A 70 19.41 1.27 1.57
N ARG A 71 19.05 1.06 2.84
CA ARG A 71 18.70 -0.25 3.36
C ARG A 71 17.36 -0.65 2.75
N LYS A 72 17.46 -1.48 1.72
CA LYS A 72 16.40 -2.31 1.19
C LYS A 72 15.78 -3.11 2.35
N ASN A 73 14.77 -2.56 3.00
CA ASN A 73 14.07 -3.30 4.04
C ASN A 73 12.96 -4.10 3.37
N GLU A 74 13.34 -5.21 2.72
CA GLU A 74 12.40 -6.13 2.06
C GLU A 74 11.28 -6.55 3.01
N GLN A 75 11.57 -6.63 4.31
CA GLN A 75 10.59 -6.90 5.37
C GLN A 75 9.47 -5.85 5.45
N ASN A 76 9.79 -4.55 5.26
CA ASN A 76 8.79 -3.49 5.25
C ASN A 76 7.84 -3.65 4.07
N PHE A 77 8.39 -3.95 2.89
CA PHE A 77 7.60 -4.22 1.69
C PHE A 77 6.67 -5.40 1.91
N PHE A 78 7.18 -6.56 2.32
CA PHE A 78 6.35 -7.76 2.50
C PHE A 78 5.28 -7.58 3.58
N ALA A 79 5.60 -6.92 4.69
CA ALA A 79 4.61 -6.65 5.73
C ALA A 79 3.54 -5.65 5.25
N GLY A 80 3.95 -4.59 4.53
CA GLY A 80 3.04 -3.61 3.97
C GLY A 80 2.14 -4.16 2.86
N ASP A 81 2.68 -5.02 1.99
CA ASP A 81 1.92 -5.73 0.95
C ASP A 81 0.86 -6.64 1.57
N LEU A 82 1.23 -7.41 2.60
CA LEU A 82 0.32 -8.27 3.34
C LEU A 82 -0.79 -7.46 4.04
N LEU A 83 -0.43 -6.34 4.68
CA LEU A 83 -1.40 -5.45 5.33
C LEU A 83 -2.36 -4.84 4.31
N GLY A 84 -1.85 -4.39 3.15
CA GLY A 84 -2.64 -3.85 2.05
C GLY A 84 -3.63 -4.88 1.49
N ALA A 85 -3.20 -6.12 1.29
CA ALA A 85 -4.06 -7.22 0.86
C ALA A 85 -5.19 -7.48 1.87
N ALA A 86 -4.90 -7.49 3.17
CA ALA A 86 -5.89 -7.65 4.22
C ALA A 86 -6.92 -6.49 4.21
N LYS A 87 -6.47 -5.22 4.14
CA LYS A 87 -7.35 -4.05 4.04
C LYS A 87 -8.30 -4.14 2.85
N THR A 88 -7.78 -4.47 1.66
CA THR A 88 -8.58 -4.61 0.45
C THR A 88 -9.60 -5.74 0.58
N THR A 89 -9.19 -6.88 1.11
CA THR A 89 -10.07 -8.04 1.30
C THR A 89 -11.21 -7.73 2.29
N ILE A 90 -10.94 -6.98 3.36
CA ILE A 90 -11.99 -6.48 4.28
C ILE A 90 -13.02 -5.63 3.53
N LYS A 91 -12.57 -4.65 2.74
CA LYS A 91 -13.45 -3.78 1.94
C LYS A 91 -14.30 -4.59 0.95
N MET A 92 -13.70 -5.58 0.28
CA MET A 92 -14.40 -6.47 -0.65
C MET A 92 -15.49 -7.28 0.03
N TYR A 93 -15.23 -7.92 1.18
CA TYR A 93 -16.25 -8.67 1.89
C TYR A 93 -17.35 -7.77 2.45
N ALA A 94 -17.01 -6.58 2.95
CA ALA A 94 -18.00 -5.61 3.41
C ALA A 94 -18.99 -5.24 2.28
N SER A 95 -18.49 -4.96 1.08
CA SER A 95 -19.33 -4.71 -0.10
C SER A 95 -20.09 -5.97 -0.55
N ALA A 96 -19.46 -7.15 -0.58
CA ALA A 96 -20.15 -8.37 -0.99
C ALA A 96 -21.34 -8.74 -0.07
N ILE A 97 -21.27 -8.41 1.21
CA ILE A 97 -22.35 -8.60 2.18
C ILE A 97 -23.56 -7.71 1.85
N THR A 98 -23.36 -6.49 1.34
CA THR A 98 -24.47 -5.58 0.98
C THR A 98 -25.19 -6.02 -0.28
N GLU A 99 -24.48 -6.63 -1.23
CA GLU A 99 -25.01 -6.99 -2.54
C GLU A 99 -25.62 -8.39 -2.62
N THR A 100 -25.33 -9.30 -1.68
CA THR A 100 -25.82 -10.68 -1.75
C THR A 100 -27.28 -10.83 -1.33
N THR A 101 -28.11 -11.46 -2.14
CA THR A 101 -29.50 -11.80 -1.79
C THR A 101 -29.66 -13.17 -1.14
N SER A 102 -28.67 -14.07 -1.25
CA SER A 102 -28.69 -15.39 -0.57
C SER A 102 -28.28 -15.26 0.90
N SER A 103 -29.13 -15.79 1.79
CA SER A 103 -28.88 -15.89 3.24
C SER A 103 -27.67 -16.75 3.58
N GLU A 104 -27.50 -17.86 2.87
CA GLU A 104 -26.42 -18.83 3.08
C GLU A 104 -25.09 -18.20 2.70
N LEU A 105 -25.04 -17.55 1.52
CA LEU A 105 -23.85 -16.87 1.05
C LEU A 105 -23.49 -15.67 1.94
N ARG A 106 -24.50 -14.91 2.41
CA ARG A 106 -24.30 -13.82 3.38
C ARG A 106 -23.64 -14.31 4.66
N SER A 107 -24.08 -15.45 5.19
CA SER A 107 -23.48 -16.07 6.38
C SER A 107 -22.01 -16.44 6.15
N VAL A 108 -21.67 -16.98 4.97
CA VAL A 108 -20.29 -17.28 4.59
C VAL A 108 -19.44 -16.01 4.54
N PHE A 109 -19.94 -14.94 3.91
CA PHE A 109 -19.20 -13.67 3.81
C PHE A 109 -18.96 -13.03 5.18
N HIS A 110 -19.94 -13.03 6.09
CA HIS A 110 -19.73 -12.55 7.46
C HIS A 110 -18.63 -13.34 8.18
N ARG A 111 -18.64 -14.67 8.06
CA ARG A 111 -17.59 -15.51 8.65
C ARG A 111 -16.21 -15.18 8.05
N HIS A 112 -16.13 -15.04 6.73
CA HIS A 112 -14.85 -14.70 6.07
C HIS A 112 -14.37 -13.31 6.46
N LEU A 113 -15.25 -12.32 6.55
CA LEU A 113 -14.92 -10.97 7.04
C LEU A 113 -14.26 -11.04 8.41
N ASN A 114 -14.83 -11.79 9.35
CA ASN A 114 -14.26 -11.95 10.70
C ASN A 114 -12.88 -12.64 10.69
N ILE A 115 -12.67 -13.62 9.80
CA ILE A 115 -11.37 -14.27 9.61
C ILE A 115 -10.34 -13.26 9.06
N VAL A 116 -10.71 -12.46 8.07
CA VAL A 116 -9.82 -11.46 7.45
C VAL A 116 -9.53 -10.31 8.41
N ILE A 117 -10.48 -9.88 9.25
CA ILE A 117 -10.23 -8.93 10.35
C ILE A 117 -9.18 -9.50 11.31
N SER A 118 -9.32 -10.77 11.69
CA SER A 118 -8.33 -11.45 12.55
C SER A 118 -6.94 -11.53 11.89
N TRP A 119 -6.90 -11.75 10.57
CA TRP A 119 -5.67 -11.73 9.78
C TRP A 119 -5.03 -10.33 9.77
N TYR A 120 -5.81 -9.28 9.49
CA TYR A 120 -5.36 -7.88 9.57
C TYR A 120 -4.75 -7.56 10.95
N THR A 121 -5.44 -7.91 12.04
CA THR A 121 -4.97 -7.66 13.40
C THR A 121 -3.60 -8.29 13.66
N LYS A 122 -3.39 -9.56 13.26
CA LYS A 122 -2.10 -10.24 13.42
C LYS A 122 -0.95 -9.52 12.68
N ILE A 123 -1.22 -9.06 11.45
CA ILE A 123 -0.23 -8.32 10.66
C ILE A 123 0.07 -6.98 11.31
N PHE A 124 -0.98 -6.23 11.69
CA PHE A 124 -0.85 -4.92 12.33
C PHE A 124 -0.06 -5.01 13.64
N GLU A 125 -0.39 -5.97 14.50
CA GLU A 125 0.33 -6.21 15.76
C GLU A 125 1.81 -6.52 15.51
N TYR A 126 2.11 -7.36 14.52
CA TYR A 126 3.49 -7.64 14.12
C TYR A 126 4.20 -6.38 13.63
N MET A 127 3.58 -5.59 12.76
CA MET A 127 4.17 -4.35 12.24
C MET A 127 4.40 -3.32 13.35
N ASN A 128 3.44 -3.15 14.26
CA ASN A 128 3.53 -2.23 15.37
C ASN A 128 4.62 -2.66 16.36
N LYS A 129 4.66 -3.94 16.75
CA LYS A 129 5.69 -4.52 17.65
C LYS A 129 7.10 -4.34 17.11
N ASN A 130 7.28 -4.44 15.78
CA ASN A 130 8.58 -4.31 15.13
C ASN A 130 8.90 -2.87 14.69
N GLY A 131 8.10 -1.88 15.09
CA GLY A 131 8.32 -0.48 14.75
C GLY A 131 8.15 -0.15 13.26
N LEU A 132 7.49 -1.03 12.50
CA LEU A 132 7.22 -0.85 11.07
C LEU A 132 6.08 0.14 10.84
N TYR A 133 5.10 0.20 11.75
CA TYR A 133 3.92 1.07 11.65
C TYR A 133 3.85 2.07 12.82
N PRO A 134 4.22 3.36 12.63
CA PRO A 134 4.18 4.37 13.69
C PRO A 134 2.76 4.92 13.92
N SER A 135 1.86 4.09 14.45
CA SER A 135 0.41 4.35 14.54
C SER A 135 -0.02 5.68 15.16
N PHE A 136 0.78 6.23 16.08
CA PHE A 136 0.46 7.43 16.86
C PHE A 136 1.19 8.70 16.38
N ASN A 137 2.00 8.60 15.32
CA ASN A 137 2.77 9.74 14.81
C ASN A 137 2.55 9.85 13.29
N LEU A 138 1.56 10.66 12.90
CA LEU A 138 1.19 10.85 11.50
C LEU A 138 2.35 11.43 10.68
N GLN A 139 3.09 12.38 11.24
CA GLN A 139 4.25 12.94 10.55
C GLN A 139 5.27 11.84 10.22
N LYS A 140 5.62 11.01 11.20
CA LYS A 140 6.53 9.87 11.01
C LYS A 140 5.97 8.80 10.06
N LEU A 141 4.65 8.66 9.99
CA LEU A 141 3.99 7.77 9.04
C LEU A 141 4.21 8.28 7.60
N LEU A 142 3.90 9.55 7.35
CA LEU A 142 4.08 10.18 6.03
C LEU A 142 5.55 10.28 5.61
N GLU A 143 6.47 10.55 6.53
CA GLU A 143 7.91 10.53 6.27
C GLU A 143 8.37 9.14 5.79
N LYS A 144 7.87 8.06 6.43
CA LYS A 144 8.15 6.69 6.01
C LYS A 144 7.52 6.36 4.65
N ASP A 145 6.33 6.86 4.37
CA ASP A 145 5.66 6.66 3.09
C ASP A 145 6.47 7.31 1.96
N ALA A 146 6.90 8.57 2.14
CA ALA A 146 7.74 9.27 1.18
C ALA A 146 9.06 8.53 0.94
N GLN A 147 9.69 8.01 2.00
CA GLN A 147 10.88 7.19 1.89
C GLN A 147 10.62 5.91 1.10
N ASN A 148 9.51 5.21 1.35
CA ASN A 148 9.15 3.99 0.64
C ASN A 148 8.91 4.26 -0.85
N VAL A 149 8.23 5.36 -1.17
CA VAL A 149 8.00 5.81 -2.54
C VAL A 149 9.32 6.09 -3.25
N GLN A 150 10.23 6.83 -2.62
CA GLN A 150 11.56 7.09 -3.18
C GLN A 150 12.33 5.79 -3.47
N ASN A 151 12.29 4.82 -2.55
CA ASN A 151 12.89 3.51 -2.75
C ASN A 151 12.27 2.76 -3.94
N ALA A 152 10.94 2.79 -4.05
CA ALA A 152 10.21 2.19 -5.17
C ALA A 152 10.56 2.84 -6.52
N LEU A 153 10.69 4.17 -6.55
CA LEU A 153 11.11 4.92 -7.74
C LEU A 153 12.54 4.57 -8.17
N LEU A 154 13.47 4.46 -7.22
CA LEU A 154 14.88 4.14 -7.48
C LEU A 154 15.14 2.66 -7.79
N MET A 155 14.18 1.77 -7.48
CA MET A 155 14.30 0.35 -7.78
C MET A 155 14.44 0.12 -9.29
N LYS A 156 15.48 -0.61 -9.67
CA LYS A 156 15.71 -1.05 -11.06
C LYS A 156 14.83 -2.24 -11.38
N TYR A 157 14.38 -2.31 -12.64
CA TYR A 157 13.56 -3.38 -13.20
C TYR A 157 14.04 -3.77 -14.59
#